data_AF-A0AAD4KHY9-F1
#
_entry.id   AF-A0AAD4KHY9-F1
#
_cell.length_a   1.000
_cell.length_b   1.000
_cell.length_c   1.000
_cell.angle_alpha   90.00
_cell.angle_beta   90.00
_cell.angle_gamma   90.00
#
_symmetry.space_group_name_H-M   'P 1'
#
loop_
_entity.id
_entity.type
_entity.pdbx_description
1 polymer ?
#
loop_
_entity_poly.entity_id
_entity_poly.type
_entity_poly.pdbx_seq_one_letter_code
_entity_poly.pdbx_strand_id
1 'polypeptide(L)'
;MSEKVEPSKPSPAAAEEVKHEAVPAKNDSPNPARPKKALQTTPLLLVHTAGSIALALVLVYAVDGYNAGDDSTPHYVDGKLLLRSSDVTTLVSAALVFIKFFTTSWAAIATWRGAWELTQSNTGLSSKQVSFMTRYKLLPWMRPPFGLPRGRRSWAVAVFLLCSFPQPFIAPLLSGAVNWNPSLVAGPQTAAVPVNSTNPTASDSYWSQYTVFGYPTKRTDVLRQALGYANIAWSDTTTASTNGTSLRGNGCRHVVNSNGLLENSTLTNVVVPCIKIQNINWAMAAAEVPDAAFSQATTYDWQTSVLNDTLSYYTNPGHAILFDVNNLWYKKDYESNSFPTASKVSGPNSLALIIANQYSHCQNLTPNQFGDVNSYPQFKTYWALGSCYLFANVTIEAGVTTSQLSKYISPRVIEDQTPLDDATIDPNTWSQEAVWLLPDVMTSLSQMNSTLLPTWNNLDLYVETLIRQSYLAAWDSFHNNWDTGGTISLAIPQQARVQAKVSHARVYSWLAISLLETVGGIFLIYLLLNPGSLQEPDLPGKIISEQVKEAKAAGKKIMDNLSDLSFF
;
A
#
# COMPACT_ATOMS: atom_id res chain seq x y z
N MET A 1 29.44 70.06 40.99
CA MET A 1 28.43 69.52 41.94
C MET A 1 28.55 68.00 41.85
N SER A 2 29.45 67.29 42.55
CA SER A 2 29.65 67.16 44.02
C SER A 2 28.29 67.12 44.73
N GLU A 3 27.93 66.10 45.51
CA GLU A 3 28.66 65.52 46.65
C GLU A 3 27.87 64.29 47.14
N LYS A 4 28.43 63.08 47.08
CA LYS A 4 28.81 62.23 48.23
C LYS A 4 28.17 62.61 49.58
N VAL A 5 27.39 61.70 50.17
CA VAL A 5 27.00 61.75 51.59
C VAL A 5 27.50 60.49 52.28
N GLU A 6 28.31 60.72 53.30
CA GLU A 6 28.84 59.78 54.29
C GLU A 6 28.24 60.17 55.68
N PRO A 7 28.65 59.62 56.83
CA PRO A 7 27.80 58.83 57.74
C PRO A 7 27.60 59.49 59.12
N SER A 8 26.89 58.85 60.05
CA SER A 8 27.17 59.04 61.49
C SER A 8 26.67 57.88 62.39
N LYS A 9 27.60 57.48 63.27
CA LYS A 9 27.58 56.68 64.54
C LYS A 9 26.69 57.35 65.63
N PRO A 10 26.59 56.91 66.92
CA PRO A 10 27.29 55.83 67.67
C PRO A 10 26.48 54.97 68.70
N SER A 11 27.15 53.90 69.17
CA SER A 11 27.20 53.20 70.51
C SER A 11 26.64 53.90 71.77
N PRO A 12 26.39 53.23 72.94
CA PRO A 12 27.36 52.31 73.60
C PRO A 12 26.86 51.19 74.57
N ALA A 13 27.82 50.33 74.96
CA ALA A 13 28.10 49.77 76.31
C ALA A 13 27.04 48.89 77.03
N ALA A 14 27.35 47.89 77.85
CA ALA A 14 28.57 47.22 78.30
C ALA A 14 28.11 46.01 79.16
N ALA A 15 28.94 44.97 79.27
CA ALA A 15 29.32 44.32 80.54
C ALA A 15 30.01 42.97 80.26
N GLU A 16 31.27 42.89 80.67
CA GLU A 16 32.05 41.67 80.83
C GLU A 16 31.50 40.79 81.96
N GLU A 17 31.63 39.47 81.81
CA GLU A 17 32.03 38.63 82.94
C GLU A 17 32.91 37.46 82.44
N VAL A 18 34.16 37.44 82.91
CA VAL A 18 35.14 36.37 82.69
C VAL A 18 35.05 35.39 83.85
N LYS A 19 34.98 34.08 83.58
CA LYS A 19 35.33 33.03 84.55
C LYS A 19 36.12 31.89 83.92
N HIS A 20 37.12 31.46 84.69
CA HIS A 20 38.21 30.53 84.40
C HIS A 20 37.81 29.05 84.29
N GLU A 21 38.60 28.36 83.45
CA GLU A 21 39.11 26.97 83.50
C GLU A 21 38.24 25.81 84.06
N ALA A 22 38.09 24.78 83.22
CA ALA A 22 38.29 23.39 83.61
C ALA A 22 38.51 22.49 82.37
N VAL A 23 39.64 21.79 82.32
CA VAL A 23 39.80 20.58 81.49
C VAL A 23 39.12 19.41 82.21
N PRO A 24 38.22 18.66 81.54
CA PRO A 24 38.39 17.21 81.58
C PRO A 24 37.94 16.43 80.33
N ALA A 25 38.57 15.27 80.20
CA ALA A 25 38.01 13.99 79.75
C ALA A 25 37.47 13.84 78.31
N LYS A 26 38.32 13.19 77.51
CA LYS A 26 38.03 12.22 76.45
C LYS A 26 36.64 11.55 76.58
N ASN A 27 35.75 11.85 75.63
CA ASN A 27 34.54 11.07 75.36
C ASN A 27 34.53 10.72 73.87
N ASP A 28 34.77 9.44 73.57
CA ASP A 28 34.54 8.84 72.26
C ASP A 28 33.04 8.90 71.95
N SER A 29 32.64 9.87 71.12
CA SER A 29 31.30 9.91 70.53
C SER A 29 31.25 9.05 69.27
N PRO A 30 30.16 8.29 69.05
CA PRO A 30 30.02 7.41 67.89
C PRO A 30 29.88 8.26 66.63
N ASN A 31 30.74 8.00 65.65
CA ASN A 31 30.66 8.58 64.32
C ASN A 31 29.22 8.46 63.76
N PRO A 32 28.65 9.53 63.18
CA PRO A 32 27.36 9.44 62.50
C PRO A 32 27.47 8.43 61.35
N ALA A 33 26.53 7.48 61.33
CA ALA A 33 26.46 6.42 60.33
C ALA A 33 26.48 7.03 58.92
N ARG A 34 27.60 6.88 58.21
CA ARG A 34 27.70 7.22 56.78
C ARG A 34 26.65 6.41 56.02
N PRO A 35 25.81 7.05 55.17
CA PRO A 35 24.87 6.32 54.34
C PRO A 35 25.67 5.37 53.41
N LYS A 36 25.33 4.08 53.50
CA LYS A 36 25.96 3.01 52.71
C LYS A 36 25.79 3.30 51.21
N LYS A 37 26.90 3.42 50.48
CA LYS A 37 27.00 3.68 49.02
C LYS A 37 26.51 2.51 48.14
N ALA A 38 25.43 1.84 48.52
CA ALA A 38 24.83 0.73 47.76
C ALA A 38 24.17 1.18 46.44
N LEU A 39 24.07 2.49 46.18
CA LEU A 39 23.19 3.07 45.15
C LEU A 39 23.87 3.46 43.82
N GLN A 40 25.20 3.37 43.68
CA GLN A 40 25.88 3.96 42.51
C GLN A 40 25.69 3.18 41.18
N THR A 41 25.27 1.91 41.22
CA THR A 41 25.24 1.03 40.03
C THR A 41 23.84 0.72 39.51
N THR A 42 22.81 0.96 40.31
CA THR A 42 21.38 0.84 39.94
C THR A 42 20.94 1.69 38.74
N PRO A 43 21.43 2.94 38.52
CA PRO A 43 20.93 3.75 37.41
C PRO A 43 21.25 3.16 36.03
N LEU A 44 22.37 2.45 35.86
CA LEU A 44 22.73 1.83 34.58
C LEU A 44 21.71 0.74 34.18
N LEU A 45 21.30 -0.08 35.15
CA LEU A 45 20.31 -1.13 34.94
C LEU A 45 18.94 -0.52 34.62
N LEU A 46 18.54 0.53 35.34
CA LEU A 46 17.26 1.22 35.09
C LEU A 46 17.21 1.86 33.70
N VAL A 47 18.28 2.53 33.26
CA VAL A 47 18.37 3.14 31.93
C VAL A 47 18.30 2.06 30.85
N HIS A 48 18.98 0.93 31.04
CA HIS A 48 18.87 -0.22 30.14
C HIS A 48 17.43 -0.73 30.04
N THR A 49 16.78 -1.04 31.18
CA THR A 49 15.41 -1.56 31.21
C THR A 49 14.42 -0.59 30.55
N ALA A 50 14.49 0.69 30.92
CA ALA A 50 13.64 1.73 30.36
C ALA A 50 13.87 1.88 28.84
N GLY A 51 15.13 1.90 28.40
CA GLY A 51 15.49 1.98 26.99
C GLY A 51 14.99 0.79 26.18
N SER A 52 15.11 -0.43 26.72
CA SER A 52 14.60 -1.65 26.06
C SER A 52 13.08 -1.63 25.92
N ILE A 53 12.35 -1.26 26.98
CA ILE A 53 10.88 -1.16 26.92
C ILE A 53 10.47 -0.07 25.93
N ALA A 54 11.07 1.12 26.02
CA ALA A 54 10.75 2.23 25.13
C ALA A 54 10.98 1.89 23.65
N LEU A 55 12.11 1.27 23.31
CA LEU A 55 12.40 0.88 21.93
C LEU A 55 11.42 -0.18 21.41
N ALA A 56 11.06 -1.17 22.23
CA ALA A 56 10.06 -2.17 21.85
C ALA A 56 8.69 -1.53 21.59
N LEU A 57 8.25 -0.60 22.45
CA LEU A 57 7.00 0.14 22.26
C LEU A 57 7.01 1.01 21.00
N VAL A 58 8.11 1.73 20.73
CA VAL A 58 8.25 2.53 19.51
C VAL A 58 8.14 1.65 18.26
N LEU A 59 8.77 0.49 18.24
CA LEU A 59 8.68 -0.42 17.09
C LEU A 59 7.24 -0.92 16.88
N VAL A 60 6.57 -1.34 17.95
CA VAL A 60 5.21 -1.90 17.85
C VAL A 60 4.16 -0.83 17.51
N TYR A 61 4.26 0.36 18.09
CA TYR A 61 3.19 1.36 18.00
C TYR A 61 3.46 2.50 17.01
N ALA A 62 4.72 2.83 16.73
CA ALA A 62 5.07 3.94 15.85
C ALA A 62 5.66 3.48 14.51
N VAL A 63 6.42 2.38 14.49
CA VAL A 63 7.04 1.87 13.25
C VAL A 63 6.14 0.88 12.52
N ASP A 64 5.39 0.03 13.22
CA ASP A 64 4.47 -0.90 12.56
C ASP A 64 3.38 -0.16 11.78
N GLY A 65 3.27 -0.45 10.49
CA GLY A 65 2.35 0.22 9.57
C GLY A 65 2.83 1.58 9.04
N TYR A 66 3.98 2.10 9.49
CA TYR A 66 4.53 3.38 9.02
C TYR A 66 4.90 3.32 7.54
N ASN A 67 4.44 4.29 6.75
CA ASN A 67 4.76 4.41 5.33
C ASN A 67 5.97 5.32 5.14
N ALA A 68 7.14 4.73 4.90
CA ALA A 68 8.36 5.47 4.65
C ALA A 68 8.44 6.01 3.23
N GLY A 69 9.20 7.10 3.08
CA GLY A 69 9.62 7.61 1.78
C GLY A 69 10.56 6.65 1.07
N ASP A 70 10.49 6.63 -0.26
CA ASP A 70 11.51 6.01 -1.11
C ASP A 70 12.65 7.02 -1.40
N ASP A 71 13.64 6.62 -2.20
CA ASP A 71 14.77 7.48 -2.54
C ASP A 71 14.37 8.69 -3.38
N SER A 72 13.26 8.59 -4.13
CA SER A 72 12.74 9.66 -4.98
C SER A 72 11.92 10.70 -4.21
N THR A 73 11.41 10.36 -3.02
CA THR A 73 10.58 11.28 -2.24
C THR A 73 11.44 12.26 -1.45
N PRO A 74 11.11 13.58 -1.46
CA PRO A 74 11.71 14.54 -0.56
C PRO A 74 11.44 14.20 0.93
N HIS A 75 12.40 14.51 1.80
CA HIS A 75 12.29 14.26 3.24
C HIS A 75 11.20 15.10 3.93
N TYR A 76 10.69 16.15 3.28
CA TYR A 76 9.59 16.95 3.79
C TYR A 76 8.44 16.92 2.79
N VAL A 77 7.29 16.44 3.25
CA VAL A 77 6.03 16.42 2.48
C VAL A 77 4.98 17.14 3.33
N ASP A 78 4.38 18.19 2.77
CA ASP A 78 3.40 19.06 3.46
C ASP A 78 3.89 19.58 4.82
N GLY A 79 5.16 19.96 4.90
CA GLY A 79 5.78 20.49 6.12
C GLY A 79 6.04 19.46 7.22
N LYS A 80 5.80 18.16 6.96
CA LYS A 80 6.10 17.06 7.88
C LYS A 80 7.33 16.31 7.42
N LEU A 81 8.20 15.95 8.38
CA LEU A 81 9.34 15.08 8.12
C LEU A 81 8.84 13.67 7.80
N LEU A 82 9.19 13.18 6.61
CA LEU A 82 8.95 11.82 6.17
C LEU A 82 10.27 11.05 6.25
N LEU A 83 10.37 10.17 7.24
CA LEU A 83 11.52 9.26 7.38
C LEU A 83 11.53 8.22 6.26
N ARG A 84 12.72 7.95 5.72
CA ARG A 84 13.00 6.84 4.81
C ARG A 84 13.23 5.55 5.59
N SER A 85 13.20 4.43 4.88
CA SER A 85 13.50 3.11 5.47
C SER A 85 14.91 3.03 6.08
N SER A 86 15.87 3.68 5.42
CA SER A 86 17.25 3.85 5.91
C SER A 86 17.31 4.61 7.23
N ASP A 87 16.53 5.69 7.36
CA ASP A 87 16.55 6.57 8.54
C ASP A 87 16.02 5.82 9.77
N VAL A 88 14.87 5.14 9.60
CA VAL A 88 14.28 4.34 10.68
C VAL A 88 15.23 3.21 11.10
N THR A 89 15.82 2.49 10.14
CA THR A 89 16.77 1.40 10.43
C THR A 89 18.03 1.91 11.14
N THR A 90 18.51 3.09 10.76
CA THR A 90 19.65 3.75 11.40
C THR A 90 19.32 4.18 12.83
N LEU A 91 18.15 4.78 13.06
CA LEU A 91 17.68 5.16 14.39
C LEU A 91 17.56 3.95 15.33
N VAL A 92 17.00 2.83 14.84
CA VAL A 92 16.92 1.57 15.61
C VAL A 92 18.31 1.05 15.95
N SER A 93 19.24 1.10 14.99
CA SER A 93 20.63 0.66 15.20
C SER A 93 21.36 1.54 16.22
N ALA A 94 21.18 2.86 16.15
CA ALA A 94 21.73 3.80 17.12
C ALA A 94 21.17 3.56 18.54
N ALA A 95 19.86 3.34 18.66
CA ALA A 95 19.23 3.01 19.93
C ALA A 95 19.76 1.68 20.51
N LEU A 96 19.96 0.66 19.68
CA LEU A 96 20.57 -0.61 20.09
C LEU A 96 22.01 -0.43 20.61
N VAL A 97 22.82 0.40 19.96
CA VAL A 97 24.18 0.71 20.43
C VAL A 97 24.15 1.41 21.78
N PHE A 98 23.25 2.39 21.96
CA PHE A 98 23.06 3.08 23.23
C PHE A 98 22.66 2.13 24.36
N ILE A 99 21.64 1.29 24.14
CA ILE A 99 21.19 0.29 25.12
C ILE A 99 22.35 -0.67 25.47
N LYS A 100 23.06 -1.18 24.46
CA LYS A 100 24.20 -2.09 24.64
C LYS A 100 25.32 -1.48 25.48
N PHE A 101 25.57 -0.17 25.37
CA PHE A 101 26.54 0.52 26.23
C PHE A 101 26.17 0.35 27.71
N PHE A 102 24.93 0.66 28.08
CA PHE A 102 24.48 0.50 29.48
C PHE A 102 24.49 -0.95 29.93
N THR A 103 24.01 -1.89 29.10
CA THR A 103 24.07 -3.33 29.41
C THR A 103 25.49 -3.80 29.66
N THR A 104 26.44 -3.41 28.80
CA THR A 104 27.82 -3.88 28.88
C THR A 104 28.57 -3.27 30.07
N SER A 105 28.36 -1.99 30.37
CA SER A 105 28.89 -1.33 31.56
C SER A 105 28.33 -1.94 32.85
N TRP A 106 27.01 -2.15 32.92
CA TRP A 106 26.37 -2.80 34.05
C TRP A 106 26.92 -4.23 34.24
N ALA A 107 26.94 -5.03 33.17
CA ALA A 107 27.41 -6.41 33.24
C ALA A 107 28.88 -6.51 33.67
N ALA A 108 29.74 -5.57 33.25
CA ALA A 108 31.14 -5.53 33.69
C ALA A 108 31.26 -5.29 35.20
N ILE A 109 30.52 -4.31 35.73
CA ILE A 109 30.51 -3.98 37.17
C ILE A 109 29.94 -5.16 37.98
N ALA A 110 28.83 -5.73 37.53
CA ALA A 110 28.17 -6.86 38.18
C ALA A 110 29.07 -8.11 38.20
N THR A 111 29.74 -8.41 37.08
CA THR A 111 30.70 -9.52 36.98
C THR A 111 31.89 -9.32 37.92
N TRP A 112 32.43 -8.10 37.98
CA TRP A 112 33.53 -7.77 38.89
C TRP A 112 33.13 -7.92 40.36
N ARG A 113 31.96 -7.40 40.75
CA ARG A 113 31.41 -7.57 42.10
C ARG A 113 31.17 -9.04 42.44
N GLY A 114 30.61 -9.81 41.50
CA GLY A 114 30.46 -11.25 41.66
C GLY A 114 31.80 -11.96 41.85
N ALA A 115 32.83 -11.55 41.12
CA ALA A 115 34.18 -12.10 41.27
C ALA A 115 34.77 -11.86 42.65
N TRP A 116 34.67 -10.62 43.11
CA TRP A 116 35.14 -10.22 44.42
C TRP A 116 34.46 -11.02 45.54
N GLU A 117 33.13 -11.10 45.51
CA GLU A 117 32.36 -11.85 46.49
C GLU A 117 32.75 -13.35 46.53
N LEU A 118 32.94 -13.95 45.35
CA LEU A 118 33.34 -15.35 45.28
C LEU A 118 34.78 -15.59 45.72
N THR A 119 35.69 -14.62 45.55
CA THR A 119 37.05 -14.70 46.11
C THR A 119 37.06 -14.55 47.63
N GLN A 120 36.15 -13.76 48.20
CA GLN A 120 36.11 -13.48 49.64
C GLN A 120 35.32 -14.53 50.43
N SER A 121 34.38 -15.23 49.77
CA SER A 121 33.68 -16.37 50.36
C SER A 121 34.59 -17.61 50.48
N ASN A 122 34.29 -18.49 51.45
CA ASN A 122 35.04 -19.74 51.76
C ASN A 122 35.23 -20.71 50.57
N THR A 123 34.74 -20.40 49.37
CA THR A 123 34.95 -21.16 48.15
C THR A 123 36.28 -20.90 47.45
N GLY A 124 36.99 -19.80 47.75
CA GLY A 124 38.36 -19.53 47.29
C GLY A 124 38.59 -19.71 45.78
N LEU A 125 38.09 -18.77 44.96
CA LEU A 125 38.38 -18.78 43.52
C LEU A 125 39.87 -18.60 43.23
N SER A 126 40.41 -19.42 42.32
CA SER A 126 41.75 -19.21 41.76
C SER A 126 41.80 -17.91 40.94
N SER A 127 42.93 -17.20 40.98
CA SER A 127 43.21 -16.03 40.11
C SER A 127 42.91 -16.31 38.63
N LYS A 128 43.18 -17.55 38.17
CA LYS A 128 42.88 -17.96 36.79
C LYS A 128 41.36 -18.10 36.52
N GLN A 129 40.55 -18.43 37.52
CA GLN A 129 39.08 -18.50 37.39
C GLN A 129 38.44 -17.11 37.44
N VAL A 130 38.98 -16.21 38.28
CA VAL A 130 38.58 -14.79 38.27
C VAL A 130 38.87 -14.18 36.92
N SER A 131 40.09 -14.36 36.39
CA SER A 131 40.47 -13.88 35.05
C SER A 131 39.58 -14.46 33.95
N PHE A 132 39.24 -15.75 34.02
CA PHE A 132 38.32 -16.39 33.08
C PHE A 132 36.93 -15.74 33.13
N MET A 133 36.37 -15.57 34.33
CA MET A 133 35.04 -14.99 34.51
C MET A 133 34.99 -13.51 34.09
N THR A 134 36.00 -12.70 34.40
CA THR A 134 36.02 -11.29 34.01
C THR A 134 36.25 -11.11 32.50
N ARG A 135 37.05 -11.98 31.87
CA ARG A 135 37.40 -11.89 30.45
C ARG A 135 36.29 -12.41 29.54
N TYR A 136 35.71 -13.55 29.90
CA TYR A 136 34.71 -14.23 29.06
C TYR A 136 33.27 -14.00 29.52
N LYS A 137 33.05 -13.42 30.71
CA LYS A 137 31.73 -13.29 31.35
C LYS A 137 31.00 -14.63 31.48
N LEU A 138 31.77 -15.71 31.63
CA LEU A 138 31.28 -17.07 31.77
C LEU A 138 31.41 -17.54 33.22
N LEU A 139 30.63 -18.57 33.56
CA LEU A 139 30.67 -19.21 34.86
C LEU A 139 32.10 -19.70 35.17
N PRO A 140 32.66 -19.41 36.35
CA PRO A 140 34.01 -19.85 36.71
C PRO A 140 34.12 -21.38 36.81
N TRP A 141 32.98 -22.07 37.00
CA TRP A 141 32.88 -23.53 37.04
C TRP A 141 32.68 -24.20 35.68
N MET A 142 32.54 -23.44 34.59
CA MET A 142 32.60 -23.97 33.22
C MET A 142 34.03 -24.24 32.75
N ARG A 143 35.02 -23.85 33.55
CA ARG A 143 36.42 -24.17 33.27
C ARG A 143 36.71 -25.61 33.71
N PRO A 144 37.32 -26.46 32.85
CA PRO A 144 37.67 -27.82 33.24
C PRO A 144 38.62 -27.86 34.46
N PRO A 145 38.41 -28.79 35.42
CA PRO A 145 37.29 -29.73 35.50
C PRO A 145 35.98 -29.02 35.90
N PHE A 146 34.89 -29.34 35.18
CA PHE A 146 33.57 -28.74 35.41
C PHE A 146 33.10 -28.96 36.85
N GLY A 147 32.50 -27.93 37.45
CA GLY A 147 31.98 -27.98 38.81
C GLY A 147 30.59 -27.33 38.95
N LEU A 148 29.98 -27.48 40.13
CA LEU A 148 28.74 -26.80 40.49
C LEU A 148 29.01 -25.68 41.52
N PRO A 149 28.22 -24.58 41.49
CA PRO A 149 28.31 -23.52 42.48
C PRO A 149 28.02 -24.06 43.88
N ARG A 150 28.85 -23.71 44.86
CA ARG A 150 28.62 -24.07 46.28
C ARG A 150 28.15 -22.84 47.06
N GLY A 151 26.97 -22.94 47.67
CA GLY A 151 26.37 -21.88 48.48
C GLY A 151 25.48 -20.91 47.70
N ARG A 152 24.58 -20.23 48.43
CA ARG A 152 23.53 -19.36 47.84
C ARG A 152 24.09 -18.19 47.02
N ARG A 153 25.20 -17.58 47.45
CA ARG A 153 25.85 -16.46 46.74
C ARG A 153 26.48 -16.89 45.42
N SER A 154 27.11 -18.07 45.38
CA SER A 154 27.65 -18.68 44.17
C SER A 154 26.58 -18.97 43.13
N TRP A 155 25.42 -19.46 43.57
CA TRP A 155 24.26 -19.62 42.71
C TRP A 155 23.71 -18.28 42.20
N ALA A 156 23.72 -17.22 43.02
CA ALA A 156 23.30 -15.88 42.59
C ALA A 156 24.15 -15.34 41.42
N VAL A 157 25.47 -15.42 41.56
CA VAL A 157 26.41 -15.02 40.49
C VAL A 157 26.23 -15.92 39.26
N ALA A 158 25.99 -17.21 39.46
CA ALA A 158 25.78 -18.13 38.36
C ALA A 158 24.52 -17.83 37.53
N VAL A 159 23.38 -17.58 38.21
CA VAL A 159 22.12 -17.22 37.56
C VAL A 159 22.27 -15.89 36.81
N PHE A 160 22.89 -14.88 37.42
CA PHE A 160 23.16 -13.61 36.75
C PHE A 160 23.95 -13.80 35.45
N LEU A 161 25.09 -14.49 35.50
CA LEU A 161 25.93 -14.73 34.31
C LEU A 161 25.18 -15.50 33.22
N LEU A 162 24.29 -16.43 33.60
CA LEU A 162 23.44 -17.15 32.65
C LEU A 162 22.41 -16.22 31.98
N CYS A 163 21.79 -15.31 32.75
CA CYS A 163 20.88 -14.30 32.21
C CYS A 163 21.58 -13.27 31.30
N SER A 164 22.85 -12.96 31.58
CA SER A 164 23.67 -12.04 30.78
C SER A 164 24.27 -12.66 29.53
N PHE A 165 24.43 -13.99 29.49
CA PHE A 165 25.03 -14.71 28.37
C PHE A 165 24.42 -14.40 26.99
N PRO A 166 23.09 -14.37 26.79
CA PRO A 166 22.52 -14.11 25.47
C PRO A 166 22.61 -12.65 25.01
N GLN A 167 22.81 -11.69 25.91
CA GLN A 167 22.76 -10.24 25.60
C GLN A 167 23.64 -9.79 24.41
N PRO A 168 24.88 -10.31 24.22
CA PRO A 168 25.70 -9.92 23.08
C PRO A 168 25.15 -10.35 21.72
N PHE A 169 24.24 -11.33 21.69
CA PHE A 169 23.80 -12.03 20.47
C PHE A 169 22.38 -11.66 20.02
N ILE A 170 21.63 -10.87 20.81
CA ILE A 170 20.22 -10.59 20.51
C ILE A 170 19.98 -9.40 19.57
N ALA A 171 20.98 -8.56 19.29
CA ALA A 171 20.80 -7.39 18.42
C ALA A 171 20.18 -7.72 17.04
N PRO A 172 20.56 -8.82 16.36
CA PRO A 172 19.94 -9.23 15.09
C PRO A 172 18.44 -9.50 15.17
N LEU A 173 17.90 -9.90 16.33
CA LEU A 173 16.45 -10.12 16.49
C LEU A 173 15.69 -8.82 16.24
N LEU A 174 16.18 -7.71 16.79
CA LEU A 174 15.51 -6.42 16.67
C LEU A 174 15.82 -5.71 15.35
N SER A 175 17.08 -5.74 14.89
CA SER A 175 17.44 -5.12 13.60
C SER A 175 16.78 -5.84 12.43
N GLY A 176 16.52 -7.14 12.55
CA GLY A 176 15.73 -7.92 11.59
C GLY A 176 14.24 -7.93 11.88
N ALA A 177 13.72 -7.17 12.85
CA ALA A 177 12.30 -7.19 13.18
C ALA A 177 11.45 -6.38 12.19
N VAL A 178 12.02 -5.39 11.51
CA VAL A 178 11.31 -4.52 10.57
C VAL A 178 11.48 -5.02 9.15
N ASN A 179 10.37 -5.41 8.51
CA ASN A 179 10.34 -5.70 7.08
C ASN A 179 9.73 -4.52 6.34
N TRP A 180 10.23 -4.26 5.14
CA TRP A 180 9.83 -3.12 4.31
C TRP A 180 9.09 -3.65 3.08
N ASN A 181 7.77 -3.47 3.04
CA ASN A 181 6.92 -3.96 1.95
C ASN A 181 6.54 -2.81 1.01
N PRO A 182 6.48 -3.04 -0.32
CA PRO A 182 5.92 -2.05 -1.24
C PRO A 182 4.48 -1.70 -0.86
N SER A 183 4.15 -0.42 -0.90
CA SER A 183 2.83 0.13 -0.60
C SER A 183 2.53 1.30 -1.53
N LEU A 184 1.25 1.54 -1.80
CA LEU A 184 0.78 2.70 -2.55
C LEU A 184 -0.07 3.54 -1.62
N VAL A 185 0.26 4.83 -1.52
CA VAL A 185 -0.49 5.78 -0.69
C VAL A 185 -0.89 6.95 -1.57
N ALA A 186 -2.13 7.41 -1.42
CA ALA A 186 -2.61 8.60 -2.11
C ALA A 186 -1.70 9.79 -1.78
N GLY A 187 -1.21 10.46 -2.81
CA GLY A 187 -0.48 11.70 -2.65
C GLY A 187 -1.37 12.80 -2.03
N PRO A 188 -0.75 13.86 -1.51
CA PRO A 188 -1.51 15.01 -1.05
C PRO A 188 -2.17 15.72 -2.24
N GLN A 189 -3.26 16.43 -1.96
CA GLN A 189 -4.02 17.15 -2.99
C GLN A 189 -3.19 18.27 -3.65
N THR A 190 -2.18 18.78 -2.94
CA THR A 190 -1.17 19.73 -3.44
C THR A 190 -0.30 19.15 -4.56
N ALA A 191 -0.18 17.82 -4.65
CA ALA A 191 0.56 17.11 -5.69
C ALA A 191 -0.32 16.69 -6.87
N ALA A 192 -1.53 17.26 -7.01
CA ALA A 192 -2.42 16.91 -8.09
C ALA A 192 -1.82 17.29 -9.46
N VAL A 193 -1.96 16.38 -10.43
CA VAL A 193 -1.37 16.50 -11.76
C VAL A 193 -2.49 16.73 -12.79
N PRO A 194 -2.28 17.63 -13.78
CA PRO A 194 -3.22 17.83 -14.86
C PRO A 194 -3.36 16.58 -15.76
N VAL A 195 -4.60 16.17 -16.02
CA VAL A 195 -4.95 15.06 -16.94
C VAL A 195 -5.86 15.59 -18.05
N ASN A 196 -5.35 15.51 -19.27
CA ASN A 196 -6.09 15.85 -20.49
C ASN A 196 -7.10 14.75 -20.83
N SER A 197 -8.08 15.07 -21.70
CA SER A 197 -9.08 14.11 -22.20
C SER A 197 -10.04 13.62 -21.12
N THR A 198 -10.63 14.55 -20.35
CA THR A 198 -11.52 14.19 -19.21
C THR A 198 -12.88 14.90 -19.26
N ASN A 199 -12.93 16.09 -19.85
CA ASN A 199 -14.19 16.77 -20.24
C ASN A 199 -13.92 17.82 -21.35
N PRO A 200 -13.65 17.38 -22.58
CA PRO A 200 -13.39 18.26 -23.71
C PRO A 200 -14.64 18.79 -24.43
N THR A 201 -14.49 19.98 -25.01
CA THR A 201 -15.39 20.59 -25.98
C THR A 201 -15.07 20.06 -27.38
N ALA A 202 -16.09 19.57 -28.07
CA ALA A 202 -16.00 19.12 -29.46
C ALA A 202 -15.60 20.25 -30.43
N SER A 203 -14.78 19.93 -31.43
CA SER A 203 -14.36 20.80 -32.53
C SER A 203 -14.75 20.20 -33.88
N ASP A 204 -15.56 20.92 -34.65
CA ASP A 204 -16.19 20.46 -35.90
C ASP A 204 -15.21 20.22 -37.06
N SER A 205 -13.95 20.59 -36.84
CA SER A 205 -12.83 20.27 -37.71
C SER A 205 -12.86 18.78 -38.11
N TYR A 206 -12.99 18.54 -39.41
CA TYR A 206 -13.00 17.21 -40.03
C TYR A 206 -14.22 16.32 -39.70
N TRP A 207 -15.27 16.83 -39.04
CA TRP A 207 -16.51 16.08 -38.83
C TRP A 207 -17.17 15.65 -40.15
N SER A 208 -17.19 16.56 -41.14
CA SER A 208 -17.74 16.27 -42.47
C SER A 208 -17.08 15.08 -43.16
N GLN A 209 -15.82 14.77 -42.87
CA GLN A 209 -15.14 13.60 -43.42
C GLN A 209 -15.72 12.28 -42.89
N TYR A 210 -16.35 12.29 -41.72
CA TYR A 210 -17.04 11.13 -41.14
C TYR A 210 -18.48 10.99 -41.70
N THR A 211 -19.20 12.10 -41.87
CA THR A 211 -20.60 12.07 -42.34
C THR A 211 -20.72 11.83 -43.85
N VAL A 212 -19.77 12.30 -44.67
CA VAL A 212 -19.81 12.13 -46.13
C VAL A 212 -19.74 10.65 -46.53
N PHE A 213 -20.81 10.16 -47.15
CA PHE A 213 -20.97 8.77 -47.55
C PHE A 213 -19.86 8.24 -48.48
N GLY A 214 -19.28 9.11 -49.31
CA GLY A 214 -18.20 8.76 -50.25
C GLY A 214 -16.79 8.65 -49.65
N TYR A 215 -16.61 8.89 -48.34
CA TYR A 215 -15.32 8.86 -47.65
C TYR A 215 -15.30 7.81 -46.52
N PRO A 216 -15.27 6.49 -46.85
CA PRO A 216 -15.29 5.44 -45.83
C PRO A 216 -14.02 5.44 -44.95
N THR A 217 -12.93 6.05 -45.41
CA THR A 217 -11.64 6.05 -44.71
C THR A 217 -11.74 6.56 -43.28
N LYS A 218 -12.46 7.68 -43.04
CA LYS A 218 -12.55 8.25 -41.69
C LYS A 218 -13.38 7.37 -40.76
N ARG A 219 -14.46 6.77 -41.25
CA ARG A 219 -15.29 5.81 -40.49
C ARG A 219 -14.48 4.56 -40.13
N THR A 220 -13.70 4.06 -41.07
CA THR A 220 -12.81 2.91 -40.84
C THR A 220 -11.73 3.23 -39.80
N ASP A 221 -11.18 4.44 -39.83
CA ASP A 221 -10.22 4.89 -38.81
C ASP A 221 -10.85 4.96 -37.41
N VAL A 222 -12.07 5.47 -37.29
CA VAL A 222 -12.83 5.50 -36.02
C VAL A 222 -13.08 4.08 -35.52
N LEU A 223 -13.55 3.17 -36.37
CA LEU A 223 -13.73 1.76 -35.99
C LEU A 223 -12.42 1.16 -35.48
N ARG A 224 -11.32 1.29 -36.23
CA ARG A 224 -10.01 0.73 -35.84
C ARG A 224 -9.51 1.29 -34.51
N GLN A 225 -9.72 2.58 -34.26
CA GLN A 225 -9.39 3.20 -32.98
C GLN A 225 -10.27 2.65 -31.85
N ALA A 226 -11.58 2.51 -32.06
CA ALA A 226 -12.48 1.89 -31.10
C ALA A 226 -12.00 0.49 -30.71
N LEU A 227 -11.65 -0.35 -31.70
CA LEU A 227 -11.11 -1.70 -31.43
C LEU A 227 -9.81 -1.67 -30.60
N GLY A 228 -8.93 -0.68 -30.87
CA GLY A 228 -7.75 -0.42 -30.05
C GLY A 228 -8.11 -0.05 -28.60
N TYR A 229 -9.09 0.82 -28.40
CA TYR A 229 -9.55 1.25 -27.08
C TYR A 229 -10.21 0.13 -26.29
N ALA A 230 -11.04 -0.70 -26.92
CA ALA A 230 -11.62 -1.88 -26.28
C ALA A 230 -10.54 -2.80 -25.69
N ASN A 231 -9.47 -3.06 -26.46
CA ASN A 231 -8.35 -3.87 -26.01
C ASN A 231 -7.58 -3.22 -24.86
N ILE A 232 -7.35 -1.91 -24.90
CA ILE A 232 -6.68 -1.20 -23.80
C ILE A 232 -7.54 -1.26 -22.53
N ALA A 233 -8.86 -1.07 -22.64
CA ALA A 233 -9.78 -1.00 -21.51
C ALA A 233 -10.07 -2.36 -20.86
N TRP A 234 -10.00 -3.47 -21.60
CA TRP A 234 -10.53 -4.77 -21.15
C TRP A 234 -9.58 -5.98 -21.32
N SER A 235 -8.32 -5.77 -21.70
CA SER A 235 -7.34 -6.88 -21.82
C SER A 235 -6.78 -7.36 -20.48
N ASP A 236 -6.84 -6.54 -19.43
CA ASP A 236 -6.25 -6.87 -18.13
C ASP A 236 -7.15 -7.77 -17.28
N THR A 237 -6.78 -9.06 -17.18
CA THR A 237 -7.48 -10.09 -16.40
C THR A 237 -7.48 -9.84 -14.89
N THR A 238 -6.63 -8.94 -14.38
CA THR A 238 -6.61 -8.59 -12.95
C THR A 238 -7.67 -7.56 -12.58
N THR A 239 -8.29 -6.91 -13.57
CA THR A 239 -9.32 -5.88 -13.40
C THR A 239 -10.71 -6.33 -13.86
N ALA A 240 -10.79 -7.47 -14.54
CA ALA A 240 -12.03 -8.07 -15.03
C ALA A 240 -12.24 -9.42 -14.36
N SER A 241 -13.49 -9.73 -13.99
CA SER A 241 -13.87 -11.01 -13.42
C SER A 241 -13.84 -12.09 -14.50
N THR A 242 -13.94 -13.36 -14.10
CA THR A 242 -14.18 -14.48 -15.05
C THR A 242 -15.45 -14.30 -15.87
N ASN A 243 -16.35 -13.43 -15.40
CA ASN A 243 -17.61 -13.09 -16.01
C ASN A 243 -17.50 -11.82 -16.89
N GLY A 244 -16.29 -11.33 -17.20
CA GLY A 244 -16.09 -10.15 -18.04
C GLY A 244 -16.55 -8.83 -17.42
N THR A 245 -17.08 -8.84 -16.20
CA THR A 245 -17.49 -7.65 -15.43
C THR A 245 -16.30 -7.03 -14.72
N SER A 246 -16.37 -5.75 -14.38
CA SER A 246 -15.30 -5.12 -13.61
C SER A 246 -15.20 -5.67 -12.19
N LEU A 247 -13.97 -5.87 -11.70
CA LEU A 247 -13.68 -6.20 -10.30
C LEU A 247 -13.44 -4.96 -9.42
N ARG A 248 -13.13 -3.81 -10.04
CA ARG A 248 -12.63 -2.61 -9.34
C ARG A 248 -13.57 -1.41 -9.44
N GLY A 249 -14.69 -1.52 -10.12
CA GLY A 249 -15.65 -0.42 -10.32
C GLY A 249 -16.95 -0.90 -10.95
N ASN A 250 -17.66 0.03 -11.60
CA ASN A 250 -18.99 -0.20 -12.17
C ASN A 250 -18.99 -0.67 -13.64
N GLY A 251 -17.81 -0.81 -14.25
CA GLY A 251 -17.64 -1.16 -15.65
C GLY A 251 -17.71 0.01 -16.63
N CYS A 252 -17.96 1.24 -16.18
CA CYS A 252 -17.91 2.44 -17.02
C CYS A 252 -16.47 2.97 -17.05
N ARG A 253 -15.77 2.61 -18.14
CA ARG A 253 -14.34 2.83 -18.34
C ARG A 253 -14.10 3.85 -19.46
N HIS A 254 -13.09 4.69 -19.27
CA HIS A 254 -12.60 5.64 -20.28
C HIS A 254 -11.11 5.47 -20.48
N VAL A 255 -10.65 5.40 -21.74
CA VAL A 255 -9.23 5.40 -22.07
C VAL A 255 -8.69 6.82 -22.16
N VAL A 256 -7.84 7.17 -21.21
CA VAL A 256 -7.12 8.46 -21.14
C VAL A 256 -5.71 8.36 -21.72
N ASN A 257 -5.06 9.52 -21.85
CA ASN A 257 -3.65 9.59 -22.23
C ASN A 257 -2.75 8.98 -21.14
N SER A 258 -1.57 8.51 -21.54
CA SER A 258 -0.58 8.03 -20.58
C SER A 258 0.07 9.23 -19.89
N ASN A 259 -0.36 9.54 -18.67
CA ASN A 259 0.19 10.62 -17.86
C ASN A 259 1.25 10.15 -16.86
N GLY A 260 1.68 8.88 -16.95
CA GLY A 260 2.63 8.29 -16.00
C GLY A 260 2.05 8.06 -14.60
N LEU A 261 0.73 8.07 -14.48
CA LEU A 261 0.03 7.83 -13.21
C LEU A 261 -0.05 6.34 -12.91
N LEU A 262 0.20 5.98 -11.65
CA LEU A 262 0.10 4.59 -11.19
C LEU A 262 -1.37 4.19 -11.00
N GLU A 263 -1.61 2.88 -11.00
CA GLU A 263 -2.92 2.32 -10.61
C GLU A 263 -3.36 2.84 -9.24
N ASN A 264 -4.68 2.95 -9.04
CA ASN A 264 -5.35 3.56 -7.90
C ASN A 264 -5.15 5.08 -7.75
N SER A 265 -4.47 5.75 -8.68
CA SER A 265 -4.50 7.21 -8.76
C SER A 265 -5.94 7.66 -8.92
N THR A 266 -6.31 8.75 -8.26
CA THR A 266 -7.70 9.20 -8.17
C THR A 266 -7.93 10.38 -9.08
N LEU A 267 -8.99 10.36 -9.85
CA LEU A 267 -9.45 11.45 -10.70
C LEU A 267 -10.86 11.83 -10.27
N THR A 268 -11.13 13.12 -10.15
CA THR A 268 -12.44 13.61 -9.68
C THR A 268 -13.12 14.45 -10.73
N ASN A 269 -14.45 14.37 -10.82
CA ASN A 269 -15.30 15.13 -11.74
C ASN A 269 -14.96 14.89 -13.23
N VAL A 270 -14.82 13.61 -13.60
CA VAL A 270 -14.50 13.20 -14.98
C VAL A 270 -15.72 12.64 -15.69
N VAL A 271 -15.86 12.97 -16.96
CA VAL A 271 -16.88 12.37 -17.83
C VAL A 271 -16.36 11.03 -18.33
N VAL A 272 -17.12 9.96 -18.09
CA VAL A 272 -16.81 8.62 -18.62
C VAL A 272 -18.00 8.07 -19.39
N PRO A 273 -17.80 7.36 -20.51
CA PRO A 273 -18.90 6.72 -21.20
C PRO A 273 -19.50 5.64 -20.31
N CYS A 274 -20.83 5.50 -20.37
CA CYS A 274 -21.53 4.54 -19.55
C CYS A 274 -22.78 4.02 -20.26
N ILE A 275 -23.03 2.72 -20.11
CA ILE A 275 -24.18 2.04 -20.68
C ILE A 275 -24.74 1.05 -19.68
N LYS A 276 -26.04 1.15 -19.46
CA LYS A 276 -26.83 0.23 -18.63
C LYS A 276 -27.67 -0.65 -19.54
N ILE A 277 -27.45 -1.96 -19.46
CA ILE A 277 -28.30 -2.96 -20.08
C ILE A 277 -29.35 -3.33 -19.03
N GLN A 278 -30.62 -3.00 -19.27
CA GLN A 278 -31.69 -3.19 -18.30
C GLN A 278 -32.26 -4.61 -18.39
N ASN A 279 -32.47 -5.12 -19.60
CA ASN A 279 -32.94 -6.48 -19.85
C ASN A 279 -32.49 -6.99 -21.23
N ILE A 280 -32.41 -8.32 -21.34
CA ILE A 280 -32.21 -9.04 -22.60
C ILE A 280 -33.35 -10.06 -22.70
N ASN A 281 -34.31 -9.81 -23.59
CA ASN A 281 -35.46 -10.70 -23.80
C ASN A 281 -35.27 -11.46 -25.11
N TRP A 282 -34.79 -12.70 -25.02
CA TRP A 282 -34.63 -13.57 -26.18
C TRP A 282 -35.98 -13.99 -26.75
N ALA A 283 -36.07 -14.05 -28.09
CA ALA A 283 -37.23 -14.61 -28.77
C ALA A 283 -37.33 -16.11 -28.49
N MET A 284 -38.52 -16.55 -28.07
CA MET A 284 -38.85 -17.95 -27.78
C MET A 284 -39.66 -18.60 -28.91
N ALA A 285 -40.22 -17.79 -29.81
CA ALA A 285 -40.95 -18.24 -30.99
C ALA A 285 -40.68 -17.35 -32.21
N ALA A 286 -40.95 -17.87 -33.41
CA ALA A 286 -40.78 -17.13 -34.67
C ALA A 286 -41.57 -15.81 -34.71
N ALA A 287 -42.79 -15.80 -34.15
CA ALA A 287 -43.66 -14.63 -34.13
C ALA A 287 -43.13 -13.49 -33.24
N GLU A 288 -42.17 -13.76 -32.36
CA GLU A 288 -41.55 -12.76 -31.49
C GLU A 288 -40.38 -12.04 -32.16
N VAL A 289 -39.93 -12.51 -33.33
CA VAL A 289 -38.87 -11.86 -34.11
C VAL A 289 -39.52 -10.88 -35.11
N PRO A 290 -39.36 -9.56 -34.96
CA PRO A 290 -39.93 -8.61 -35.91
C PRO A 290 -39.32 -8.78 -37.31
N ASP A 291 -40.15 -8.80 -38.36
CA ASP A 291 -39.69 -8.92 -39.75
C ASP A 291 -38.63 -7.89 -40.11
N ALA A 292 -38.78 -6.65 -39.59
CA ALA A 292 -37.80 -5.59 -39.76
C ALA A 292 -36.45 -5.98 -39.12
N ALA A 293 -36.44 -6.45 -37.87
CA ALA A 293 -35.20 -6.84 -37.19
C ALA A 293 -34.50 -8.01 -37.91
N PHE A 294 -35.28 -9.01 -38.31
CA PHE A 294 -34.76 -10.14 -39.09
C PHE A 294 -34.13 -9.64 -40.40
N SER A 295 -34.87 -8.85 -41.17
CA SER A 295 -34.42 -8.40 -42.48
C SER A 295 -33.21 -7.46 -42.41
N GLN A 296 -33.12 -6.60 -41.40
CA GLN A 296 -31.94 -5.76 -41.16
C GLN A 296 -30.70 -6.57 -40.82
N ALA A 297 -30.82 -7.57 -39.94
CA ALA A 297 -29.68 -8.39 -39.53
C ALA A 297 -29.16 -9.35 -40.61
N THR A 298 -29.98 -9.62 -41.64
CA THR A 298 -29.74 -10.72 -42.60
C THR A 298 -29.66 -10.29 -44.06
N THR A 299 -30.32 -9.20 -44.44
CA THR A 299 -30.56 -8.82 -45.85
C THR A 299 -30.21 -7.35 -46.15
N TYR A 300 -30.53 -6.41 -45.26
CA TYR A 300 -30.34 -4.96 -45.47
C TYR A 300 -29.11 -4.40 -44.73
N ASP A 301 -27.95 -4.97 -45.05
CA ASP A 301 -26.63 -4.74 -44.45
C ASP A 301 -26.18 -3.28 -44.31
N TRP A 302 -26.31 -2.50 -45.38
CA TRP A 302 -25.85 -1.10 -45.44
C TRP A 302 -26.59 -0.14 -44.50
N GLN A 303 -27.73 -0.58 -43.94
CA GLN A 303 -28.56 0.25 -43.07
C GLN A 303 -28.13 0.20 -41.60
N THR A 304 -27.54 -0.93 -41.18
CA THR A 304 -27.09 -1.17 -39.80
C THR A 304 -25.61 -0.88 -39.60
N SER A 305 -24.79 -1.03 -40.65
CA SER A 305 -23.34 -0.82 -40.58
C SER A 305 -22.94 0.55 -41.14
N VAL A 306 -22.05 1.24 -40.43
CA VAL A 306 -21.44 2.49 -40.89
C VAL A 306 -20.39 2.22 -41.99
N LEU A 307 -19.85 1.00 -42.04
CA LEU A 307 -18.83 0.54 -42.99
C LEU A 307 -19.36 -0.34 -44.12
N ASN A 308 -20.68 -0.55 -44.19
CA ASN A 308 -21.30 -1.49 -45.13
C ASN A 308 -20.83 -2.95 -44.94
N ASP A 309 -20.68 -3.36 -43.68
CA ASP A 309 -20.46 -4.73 -43.24
C ASP A 309 -21.78 -5.37 -42.78
N THR A 310 -21.86 -6.71 -42.79
CA THR A 310 -23.06 -7.43 -42.33
C THR A 310 -22.74 -8.68 -41.57
N LEU A 311 -23.59 -8.91 -40.58
CA LEU A 311 -23.60 -10.14 -39.82
C LEU A 311 -23.71 -11.39 -40.73
N SER A 312 -24.38 -11.30 -41.88
CA SER A 312 -24.51 -12.42 -42.82
C SER A 312 -23.20 -12.86 -43.49
N TYR A 313 -22.15 -12.03 -43.49
CA TYR A 313 -20.83 -12.43 -44.00
C TYR A 313 -20.03 -13.28 -43.02
N TYR A 314 -20.46 -13.33 -41.75
CA TYR A 314 -19.79 -14.09 -40.72
C TYR A 314 -20.38 -15.49 -40.59
N THR A 315 -19.49 -16.46 -40.44
CA THR A 315 -19.84 -17.89 -40.34
C THR A 315 -19.39 -18.54 -39.04
N ASN A 316 -18.60 -17.84 -38.22
CA ASN A 316 -18.21 -18.34 -36.91
C ASN A 316 -19.28 -17.98 -35.86
N PRO A 317 -19.48 -18.79 -34.80
CA PRO A 317 -20.31 -18.37 -33.68
C PRO A 317 -19.68 -17.17 -32.96
N GLY A 318 -20.51 -16.32 -32.35
CA GLY A 318 -20.09 -15.21 -31.51
C GLY A 318 -20.37 -13.83 -32.08
N HIS A 319 -20.47 -13.69 -33.40
CA HIS A 319 -20.77 -12.39 -33.99
C HIS A 319 -22.19 -11.94 -33.63
N ALA A 320 -22.30 -10.72 -33.14
CA ALA A 320 -23.56 -10.12 -32.78
C ALA A 320 -23.60 -8.65 -33.23
N ILE A 321 -24.81 -8.15 -33.45
CA ILE A 321 -25.09 -6.75 -33.73
C ILE A 321 -26.24 -6.27 -32.86
N LEU A 322 -26.19 -5.01 -32.43
CA LEU A 322 -27.26 -4.33 -31.70
C LEU A 322 -27.66 -3.07 -32.48
N PHE A 323 -28.94 -2.89 -32.75
CA PHE A 323 -29.43 -1.73 -33.52
C PHE A 323 -30.89 -1.39 -33.18
N ASP A 324 -31.27 -0.13 -33.39
CA ASP A 324 -32.67 0.33 -33.32
C ASP A 324 -33.27 0.34 -34.73
N VAL A 325 -34.27 -0.52 -34.98
CA VAL A 325 -35.00 -0.61 -36.26
C VAL A 325 -35.67 0.69 -36.68
N ASN A 326 -36.03 1.55 -35.72
CA ASN A 326 -36.68 2.83 -35.97
C ASN A 326 -35.66 3.93 -36.24
N ASN A 327 -34.48 3.84 -35.62
CA ASN A 327 -33.42 4.85 -35.66
C ASN A 327 -32.09 4.29 -36.21
N LEU A 328 -32.11 3.91 -37.49
CA LEU A 328 -30.96 3.36 -38.20
C LEU A 328 -30.03 4.46 -38.72
N TRP A 329 -28.72 4.17 -38.75
CA TRP A 329 -27.67 5.10 -39.22
C TRP A 329 -27.99 5.73 -40.57
N TYR A 330 -28.53 4.94 -41.51
CA TYR A 330 -28.74 5.43 -42.87
C TYR A 330 -29.79 6.54 -43.01
N LYS A 331 -30.65 6.71 -42.01
CA LYS A 331 -31.67 7.75 -41.99
C LYS A 331 -31.11 9.11 -41.57
N LYS A 332 -29.82 9.17 -41.20
CA LYS A 332 -29.14 10.41 -40.84
C LYS A 332 -29.05 11.32 -42.06
N ASP A 333 -29.29 12.61 -41.83
CA ASP A 333 -29.05 13.64 -42.84
C ASP A 333 -27.55 13.75 -43.10
N TYR A 334 -27.10 13.15 -44.21
CA TYR A 334 -25.69 13.04 -44.59
C TYR A 334 -25.04 14.38 -44.96
N GLU A 335 -25.84 15.43 -45.18
CA GLU A 335 -25.37 16.75 -45.60
C GLU A 335 -25.11 17.70 -44.43
N SER A 336 -25.38 17.26 -43.19
CA SER A 336 -25.12 18.09 -42.02
C SER A 336 -23.62 18.17 -41.73
N ASN A 337 -23.08 19.39 -41.85
CA ASN A 337 -21.75 19.75 -41.35
C ASN A 337 -21.77 20.08 -39.84
N SER A 338 -22.94 20.12 -39.21
CA SER A 338 -23.04 20.39 -37.78
C SER A 338 -22.82 19.13 -36.97
N PHE A 339 -22.33 19.31 -35.75
CA PHE A 339 -22.26 18.22 -34.80
C PHE A 339 -23.62 17.63 -34.43
N PRO A 340 -23.65 16.34 -34.03
CA PRO A 340 -24.85 15.75 -33.48
C PRO A 340 -25.24 16.49 -32.20
N THR A 341 -26.54 16.59 -31.95
CA THR A 341 -27.03 17.16 -30.69
C THR A 341 -26.79 16.14 -29.57
N ALA A 342 -26.33 16.62 -28.41
CA ALA A 342 -26.17 15.79 -27.24
C ALA A 342 -27.47 15.06 -26.91
N SER A 343 -27.41 13.73 -26.85
CA SER A 343 -28.58 12.88 -26.67
C SER A 343 -28.26 11.75 -25.71
N LYS A 344 -29.30 11.31 -25.01
CA LYS A 344 -29.27 10.07 -24.23
C LYS A 344 -30.02 9.02 -25.02
N VAL A 345 -29.37 7.91 -25.32
CA VAL A 345 -30.01 6.81 -26.04
C VAL A 345 -30.70 5.94 -25.01
N SER A 346 -32.03 5.83 -25.11
CA SER A 346 -32.79 4.94 -24.22
C SER A 346 -33.93 4.30 -24.99
N GLY A 347 -34.09 2.99 -24.79
CA GLY A 347 -35.21 2.26 -25.37
C GLY A 347 -34.85 0.86 -25.85
N PRO A 348 -35.83 0.19 -26.47
CA PRO A 348 -35.67 -1.16 -27.00
C PRO A 348 -34.82 -1.17 -28.27
N ASN A 349 -33.87 -2.10 -28.32
CA ASN A 349 -33.00 -2.35 -29.45
C ASN A 349 -33.11 -3.82 -29.87
N SER A 350 -32.97 -4.09 -31.17
CA SER A 350 -32.92 -5.43 -31.70
C SER A 350 -31.49 -5.95 -31.65
N LEU A 351 -31.32 -7.17 -31.12
CA LEU A 351 -30.07 -7.91 -31.12
C LEU A 351 -30.21 -9.12 -32.03
N ALA A 352 -29.19 -9.37 -32.85
CA ALA A 352 -29.01 -10.63 -33.56
C ALA A 352 -27.64 -11.23 -33.20
N LEU A 353 -27.60 -12.53 -32.93
CA LEU A 353 -26.38 -13.27 -32.55
C LEU A 353 -26.25 -14.54 -33.39
N ILE A 354 -25.09 -14.75 -34.00
CA ILE A 354 -24.74 -16.03 -34.63
C ILE A 354 -24.26 -17.01 -33.56
N ILE A 355 -24.97 -18.12 -33.42
CA ILE A 355 -24.69 -19.17 -32.44
C ILE A 355 -24.04 -20.41 -33.03
N ALA A 356 -24.14 -20.62 -34.34
CA ALA A 356 -23.50 -21.72 -35.06
C ALA A 356 -23.56 -21.46 -36.57
N ASN A 357 -22.84 -22.27 -37.33
CA ASN A 357 -23.03 -22.36 -38.78
C ASN A 357 -23.24 -23.83 -39.16
N GLN A 358 -24.46 -24.16 -39.56
CA GLN A 358 -24.86 -25.46 -40.07
C GLN A 358 -26.05 -25.34 -41.03
N TYR A 359 -25.95 -25.99 -42.19
CA TYR A 359 -27.02 -26.03 -43.21
C TYR A 359 -28.27 -26.84 -42.80
N SER A 360 -28.29 -27.46 -41.62
CA SER A 360 -29.35 -28.34 -41.12
C SER A 360 -30.39 -27.63 -40.24
N HIS A 361 -30.99 -26.54 -40.73
CA HIS A 361 -32.11 -25.83 -40.07
C HIS A 361 -31.90 -25.51 -38.58
N CYS A 362 -30.65 -25.29 -38.15
CA CYS A 362 -30.27 -25.06 -36.75
C CYS A 362 -30.68 -26.16 -35.76
N GLN A 363 -30.72 -27.41 -36.23
CA GLN A 363 -30.94 -28.59 -35.41
C GLN A 363 -29.66 -29.41 -35.27
N ASN A 364 -29.48 -30.07 -34.12
CA ASN A 364 -28.33 -30.94 -33.81
C ASN A 364 -26.98 -30.23 -33.97
N LEU A 365 -26.91 -28.98 -33.49
CA LEU A 365 -25.73 -28.15 -33.55
C LEU A 365 -24.57 -28.78 -32.75
N THR A 366 -23.36 -28.76 -33.29
CA THR A 366 -22.19 -29.20 -32.52
C THR A 366 -21.93 -28.22 -31.37
N PRO A 367 -21.65 -28.70 -30.14
CA PRO A 367 -21.23 -27.83 -29.05
C PRO A 367 -20.05 -26.95 -29.48
N ASN A 368 -20.04 -25.69 -29.04
CA ASN A 368 -19.01 -24.72 -29.42
C ASN A 368 -18.61 -23.84 -28.23
N GLN A 369 -18.08 -22.63 -28.48
CA GLN A 369 -17.66 -21.70 -27.41
C GLN A 369 -18.80 -21.34 -26.43
N PHE A 370 -20.05 -21.46 -26.88
CA PHE A 370 -21.23 -21.24 -26.04
C PHE A 370 -21.65 -22.49 -25.23
N GLY A 371 -20.99 -23.64 -25.42
CA GLY A 371 -21.38 -24.91 -24.80
C GLY A 371 -22.37 -25.68 -25.66
N ASP A 372 -23.34 -26.35 -25.02
CA ASP A 372 -24.37 -27.12 -25.76
C ASP A 372 -25.50 -26.20 -26.24
N VAL A 373 -25.30 -25.65 -27.44
CA VAL A 373 -26.26 -24.73 -28.09
C VAL A 373 -27.61 -25.41 -28.38
N ASN A 374 -27.72 -26.74 -28.40
CA ASN A 374 -29.02 -27.41 -28.56
C ASN A 374 -29.90 -27.26 -27.34
N SER A 375 -29.29 -27.21 -26.14
CA SER A 375 -30.00 -27.07 -24.87
C SER A 375 -30.70 -25.72 -24.69
N TYR A 376 -30.33 -24.73 -25.50
CA TYR A 376 -30.89 -23.38 -25.45
C TYR A 376 -32.37 -23.38 -25.86
N PRO A 377 -33.28 -22.90 -24.99
CA PRO A 377 -34.72 -22.87 -25.26
C PRO A 377 -35.14 -21.74 -26.22
N GLN A 378 -34.23 -20.82 -26.54
CA GLN A 378 -34.47 -19.71 -27.46
C GLN A 378 -34.78 -20.19 -28.88
N PHE A 379 -35.60 -19.43 -29.60
CA PHE A 379 -35.93 -19.68 -30.99
C PHE A 379 -34.70 -19.52 -31.89
N LYS A 380 -34.38 -20.59 -32.62
CA LYS A 380 -33.24 -20.67 -33.54
C LYS A 380 -33.77 -20.58 -34.96
N THR A 381 -33.25 -19.64 -35.73
CA THR A 381 -33.58 -19.50 -37.15
C THR A 381 -32.30 -19.56 -37.98
N TYR A 382 -32.41 -20.03 -39.21
CA TYR A 382 -31.28 -20.08 -40.13
C TYR A 382 -31.48 -19.05 -41.24
N TRP A 383 -30.39 -18.47 -41.69
CA TRP A 383 -30.36 -17.66 -42.90
C TRP A 383 -29.16 -18.06 -43.76
N ALA A 384 -28.95 -17.35 -44.87
CA ALA A 384 -27.91 -17.57 -45.87
C ALA A 384 -26.57 -18.10 -45.31
N LEU A 385 -25.89 -18.91 -46.12
CA LEU A 385 -24.62 -19.59 -45.78
C LEU A 385 -24.70 -20.61 -44.63
N GLY A 386 -25.90 -20.92 -44.13
CA GLY A 386 -26.10 -21.91 -43.07
C GLY A 386 -25.94 -21.34 -41.65
N SER A 387 -25.81 -20.02 -41.51
CA SER A 387 -25.66 -19.39 -40.20
C SER A 387 -26.95 -19.49 -39.38
N CYS A 388 -26.79 -19.82 -38.10
CA CYS A 388 -27.86 -19.96 -37.12
C CYS A 388 -27.89 -18.76 -36.19
N TYR A 389 -29.05 -18.13 -36.11
CA TYR A 389 -29.28 -16.88 -35.42
C TYR A 389 -30.18 -17.06 -34.21
N LEU A 390 -29.87 -16.32 -33.16
CA LEU A 390 -30.79 -15.96 -32.09
C LEU A 390 -31.11 -14.47 -32.18
N PHE A 391 -32.33 -14.11 -31.81
CA PHE A 391 -32.78 -12.72 -31.74
C PHE A 391 -33.22 -12.37 -30.33
N ALA A 392 -32.98 -11.14 -29.90
CA ALA A 392 -33.48 -10.62 -28.64
C ALA A 392 -33.90 -9.15 -28.76
N ASN A 393 -34.78 -8.72 -27.86
CA ASN A 393 -35.04 -7.31 -27.60
C ASN A 393 -34.26 -6.91 -26.34
N VAL A 394 -33.39 -5.90 -26.47
CA VAL A 394 -32.50 -5.43 -25.42
C VAL A 394 -32.87 -3.99 -25.08
N THR A 395 -33.22 -3.71 -23.83
CA THR A 395 -33.44 -2.34 -23.39
C THR A 395 -32.13 -1.78 -22.85
N ILE A 396 -31.65 -0.69 -23.46
CA ILE A 396 -30.44 -0.01 -23.04
C ILE A 396 -30.73 1.42 -22.58
N GLU A 397 -29.83 1.94 -21.76
CA GLU A 397 -29.67 3.36 -21.50
C GLU A 397 -28.18 3.68 -21.65
N ALA A 398 -27.84 4.50 -22.65
CA ALA A 398 -26.46 4.80 -23.02
C ALA A 398 -26.24 6.32 -23.08
N GLY A 399 -25.12 6.74 -22.51
CA GLY A 399 -24.75 8.14 -22.34
C GLY A 399 -23.34 8.27 -21.78
N VAL A 400 -23.16 9.28 -20.94
CA VAL A 400 -21.97 9.44 -20.10
C VAL A 400 -22.40 9.58 -18.64
N THR A 401 -21.49 9.35 -17.71
CA THR A 401 -21.68 9.72 -16.29
C THR A 401 -20.60 10.71 -15.88
N THR A 402 -20.96 11.68 -15.07
CA THR A 402 -20.00 12.57 -14.42
C THR A 402 -19.54 11.94 -13.11
N SER A 403 -18.46 11.18 -13.18
CA SER A 403 -17.91 10.47 -12.03
C SER A 403 -17.28 11.44 -11.04
N GLN A 404 -17.83 11.45 -9.82
CA GLN A 404 -17.25 12.18 -8.69
C GLN A 404 -15.89 11.60 -8.28
N LEU A 405 -15.72 10.29 -8.47
CA LEU A 405 -14.53 9.54 -8.09
C LEU A 405 -14.26 8.43 -9.10
N SER A 406 -13.28 8.66 -9.96
CA SER A 406 -12.72 7.63 -10.84
C SER A 406 -11.33 7.23 -10.37
N LYS A 407 -10.96 5.98 -10.61
CA LYS A 407 -9.61 5.48 -10.34
C LYS A 407 -8.95 4.96 -11.60
N TYR A 408 -7.64 5.17 -11.69
CA TYR A 408 -6.82 4.47 -12.66
C TYR A 408 -6.80 2.98 -12.32
N ILE A 409 -7.37 2.14 -13.18
CA ILE A 409 -7.27 0.68 -13.08
C ILE A 409 -6.06 0.16 -13.85
N SER A 410 -5.56 0.94 -14.81
CA SER A 410 -4.30 0.76 -15.51
C SER A 410 -3.75 2.15 -15.87
N PRO A 411 -2.49 2.30 -16.34
CA PRO A 411 -1.87 3.61 -16.61
C PRO A 411 -2.62 4.52 -17.60
N ARG A 412 -3.58 3.96 -18.35
CA ARG A 412 -4.36 4.68 -19.38
C ARG A 412 -5.86 4.46 -19.26
N VAL A 413 -6.34 3.76 -18.23
CA VAL A 413 -7.76 3.43 -18.12
C VAL A 413 -8.24 3.89 -16.76
N ILE A 414 -9.24 4.76 -16.77
CA ILE A 414 -9.96 5.17 -15.57
C ILE A 414 -11.32 4.48 -15.53
N GLU A 415 -11.80 4.22 -14.32
CA GLU A 415 -13.10 3.62 -14.10
C GLU A 415 -13.85 4.34 -12.98
N ASP A 416 -15.13 4.60 -13.21
CA ASP A 416 -16.04 5.15 -12.21
C ASP A 416 -16.25 4.14 -11.06
N GLN A 417 -16.21 4.67 -9.84
CA GLN A 417 -16.33 3.91 -8.60
C GLN A 417 -17.77 3.94 -8.05
N THR A 418 -18.67 4.73 -8.65
CA THR A 418 -20.09 4.81 -8.30
C THR A 418 -20.79 3.53 -8.74
N PRO A 419 -21.53 2.80 -7.88
CA PRO A 419 -22.26 1.61 -8.32
C PRO A 419 -23.11 1.87 -9.57
N LEU A 420 -23.14 0.93 -10.52
CA LEU A 420 -23.79 1.15 -11.83
C LEU A 420 -25.28 1.51 -11.70
N ASP A 421 -25.95 1.00 -10.66
CA ASP A 421 -27.35 1.30 -10.39
C ASP A 421 -27.58 2.71 -9.84
N ASP A 422 -26.57 3.31 -9.22
CA ASP A 422 -26.59 4.67 -8.68
C ASP A 422 -26.03 5.70 -9.68
N ALA A 423 -25.34 5.25 -10.73
CA ALA A 423 -24.77 6.11 -11.76
C ALA A 423 -25.89 6.77 -12.59
N THR A 424 -25.86 8.10 -12.66
CA THR A 424 -26.78 8.85 -13.51
C THR A 424 -26.21 8.97 -14.91
N ILE A 425 -26.95 8.47 -15.90
CA ILE A 425 -26.56 8.55 -17.31
C ILE A 425 -27.11 9.85 -17.91
N ASP A 426 -26.19 10.72 -18.29
CA ASP A 426 -26.44 12.02 -18.90
C ASP A 426 -26.30 11.96 -20.43
N PRO A 427 -27.02 12.83 -21.15
CA PRO A 427 -26.88 12.94 -22.61
C PRO A 427 -25.50 13.45 -23.01
N ASN A 428 -24.97 12.92 -24.12
CA ASN A 428 -23.70 13.38 -24.67
C ASN A 428 -23.73 13.40 -26.21
N THR A 429 -22.91 14.27 -26.81
CA THR A 429 -22.77 14.47 -28.26
C THR A 429 -22.51 13.16 -29.01
N TRP A 430 -21.71 12.26 -28.44
CA TRP A 430 -21.26 11.04 -29.13
C TRP A 430 -22.10 9.80 -28.84
N SER A 431 -23.07 9.86 -27.93
CA SER A 431 -23.80 8.67 -27.48
C SER A 431 -24.57 7.98 -28.59
N GLN A 432 -25.30 8.74 -29.42
CA GLN A 432 -26.02 8.18 -30.56
C GLN A 432 -25.07 7.64 -31.65
N GLU A 433 -23.97 8.34 -31.91
CA GLU A 433 -22.97 7.93 -32.89
C GLU A 433 -22.26 6.63 -32.45
N ALA A 434 -21.94 6.52 -31.16
CA ALA A 434 -21.37 5.31 -30.57
C ALA A 434 -22.33 4.13 -30.66
N VAL A 435 -23.63 4.35 -30.43
CA VAL A 435 -24.67 3.31 -30.61
C VAL A 435 -24.79 2.88 -32.07
N TRP A 436 -24.75 3.82 -33.03
CA TRP A 436 -24.78 3.49 -34.45
C TRP A 436 -23.53 2.72 -34.92
N LEU A 437 -22.39 2.89 -34.26
CA LEU A 437 -21.16 2.15 -34.55
C LEU A 437 -21.13 0.74 -33.89
N LEU A 438 -22.07 0.42 -33.00
CA LEU A 438 -22.08 -0.86 -32.27
C LEU A 438 -22.07 -2.08 -33.19
N PRO A 439 -22.89 -2.17 -34.26
CA PRO A 439 -22.87 -3.34 -35.14
C PRO A 439 -21.46 -3.66 -35.66
N ASP A 440 -20.71 -2.64 -36.07
CA ASP A 440 -19.35 -2.78 -36.62
C ASP A 440 -18.32 -3.14 -35.54
N VAL A 441 -18.42 -2.52 -34.36
CA VAL A 441 -17.48 -2.77 -33.25
C VAL A 441 -17.74 -4.15 -32.65
N MET A 442 -19.00 -4.55 -32.47
CA MET A 442 -19.36 -5.84 -31.87
C MET A 442 -18.90 -7.02 -32.73
N THR A 443 -19.16 -6.98 -34.05
CA THR A 443 -18.71 -8.04 -34.98
C THR A 443 -17.19 -8.13 -35.04
N SER A 444 -16.51 -6.97 -35.04
CA SER A 444 -15.06 -6.89 -35.07
C SER A 444 -14.43 -7.36 -33.75
N LEU A 445 -14.97 -7.00 -32.59
CA LEU A 445 -14.47 -7.47 -31.29
C LEU A 445 -14.63 -8.97 -31.12
N SER A 446 -15.78 -9.53 -31.52
CA SER A 446 -15.99 -10.98 -31.48
C SER A 446 -15.05 -11.72 -32.44
N GLN A 447 -14.74 -11.14 -33.61
CA GLN A 447 -13.75 -11.66 -34.56
C GLN A 447 -12.33 -11.63 -33.98
N MET A 448 -11.95 -10.53 -33.33
CA MET A 448 -10.61 -10.34 -32.78
C MET A 448 -10.34 -11.25 -31.57
N ASN A 449 -11.38 -11.60 -30.81
CA ASN A 449 -11.29 -12.46 -29.63
C ASN A 449 -10.18 -12.05 -28.65
N SER A 450 -9.96 -10.73 -28.53
CA SER A 450 -8.88 -10.12 -27.74
C SER A 450 -9.37 -9.50 -26.44
N THR A 451 -10.69 -9.53 -26.20
CA THR A 451 -11.32 -9.06 -24.97
C THR A 451 -11.85 -10.24 -24.15
N LEU A 452 -11.98 -10.03 -22.84
CA LEU A 452 -12.37 -11.07 -21.87
C LEU A 452 -13.89 -11.31 -21.87
N LEU A 453 -14.44 -11.74 -23.01
CA LEU A 453 -15.85 -12.03 -23.16
C LEU A 453 -16.19 -13.42 -22.59
N PRO A 454 -17.17 -13.54 -21.68
CA PRO A 454 -17.58 -14.83 -21.14
C PRO A 454 -18.45 -15.56 -22.15
N THR A 455 -18.01 -16.72 -22.65
CA THR A 455 -18.72 -17.45 -23.71
C THR A 455 -19.47 -18.67 -23.20
N TRP A 456 -18.92 -19.43 -22.25
CA TRP A 456 -19.44 -20.76 -21.89
C TRP A 456 -20.78 -20.71 -21.13
N ASN A 457 -21.85 -21.23 -21.74
CA ASN A 457 -23.20 -21.37 -21.15
C ASN A 457 -23.78 -20.07 -20.56
N ASN A 458 -23.42 -18.90 -21.09
CA ASN A 458 -23.91 -17.63 -20.56
C ASN A 458 -24.09 -16.57 -21.67
N LEU A 459 -25.14 -16.74 -22.48
CA LEU A 459 -25.45 -15.85 -23.59
C LEU A 459 -25.73 -14.42 -23.14
N ASP A 460 -26.47 -14.25 -22.04
CA ASP A 460 -26.86 -12.92 -21.54
C ASP A 460 -25.62 -12.11 -21.20
N LEU A 461 -24.74 -12.69 -20.38
CA LEU A 461 -23.52 -12.03 -19.96
C LEU A 461 -22.53 -11.82 -21.11
N TYR A 462 -22.46 -12.75 -22.07
CA TYR A 462 -21.66 -12.59 -23.28
C TYR A 462 -22.07 -11.31 -24.02
N VAL A 463 -23.36 -11.21 -24.34
CA VAL A 463 -23.92 -10.10 -25.11
C VAL A 463 -23.86 -8.80 -24.31
N GLU A 464 -24.19 -8.84 -23.02
CA GLU A 464 -24.12 -7.67 -22.15
C GLU A 464 -22.71 -7.09 -22.11
N THR A 465 -21.71 -7.95 -21.95
CA THR A 465 -20.29 -7.55 -21.92
C THR A 465 -19.85 -7.03 -23.29
N LEU A 466 -20.23 -7.71 -24.38
CA LEU A 466 -19.91 -7.28 -25.74
C LEU A 466 -20.50 -5.89 -26.05
N ILE A 467 -21.80 -5.68 -25.78
CA ILE A 467 -22.46 -4.38 -25.96
C ILE A 467 -21.76 -3.30 -25.15
N ARG A 468 -21.47 -3.58 -23.87
CA ARG A 468 -20.82 -2.62 -22.98
C ARG A 468 -19.44 -2.22 -23.50
N GLN A 469 -18.57 -3.20 -23.77
CA GLN A 469 -17.21 -2.93 -24.26
C GLN A 469 -17.23 -2.19 -25.60
N SER A 470 -18.12 -2.58 -26.52
CA SER A 470 -18.28 -1.92 -27.81
C SER A 470 -18.73 -0.46 -27.68
N TYR A 471 -19.70 -0.16 -26.81
CA TYR A 471 -20.19 1.21 -26.63
C TYR A 471 -19.11 2.13 -26.06
N LEU A 472 -18.44 1.70 -24.98
CA LEU A 472 -17.39 2.48 -24.32
C LEU A 472 -16.24 2.78 -25.30
N ALA A 473 -15.83 1.76 -26.07
CA ALA A 473 -14.78 1.87 -27.06
C ALA A 473 -15.16 2.76 -28.26
N ALA A 474 -16.39 2.64 -28.74
CA ALA A 474 -16.91 3.50 -29.81
C ALA A 474 -16.92 4.96 -29.35
N TRP A 475 -17.46 5.23 -28.16
CA TRP A 475 -17.48 6.57 -27.58
C TRP A 475 -16.07 7.14 -27.41
N ASP A 476 -15.13 6.36 -26.86
CA ASP A 476 -13.72 6.77 -26.70
C ASP A 476 -13.07 7.14 -28.03
N SER A 477 -13.45 6.46 -29.12
CA SER A 477 -12.97 6.82 -30.45
C SER A 477 -13.52 8.16 -30.94
N PHE A 478 -14.82 8.44 -30.77
CA PHE A 478 -15.38 9.75 -31.11
C PHE A 478 -14.74 10.86 -30.28
N HIS A 479 -14.66 10.65 -28.97
CA HIS A 479 -14.00 11.56 -28.04
C HIS A 479 -12.55 11.84 -28.44
N ASN A 480 -11.76 10.83 -28.80
CA ASN A 480 -10.38 11.09 -29.21
C ASN A 480 -10.25 11.90 -30.53
N ASN A 481 -11.21 11.76 -31.44
CA ASN A 481 -11.11 12.39 -32.77
C ASN A 481 -11.57 13.84 -32.80
N TRP A 482 -12.62 14.19 -32.05
CA TRP A 482 -13.29 15.48 -32.19
C TRP A 482 -13.23 16.35 -30.94
N ASP A 483 -12.93 15.76 -29.80
CA ASP A 483 -12.95 16.39 -28.49
C ASP A 483 -11.53 16.90 -28.15
N THR A 484 -11.08 17.87 -28.96
CA THR A 484 -9.69 18.35 -29.01
C THR A 484 -9.38 19.53 -28.10
N GLY A 485 -10.39 20.27 -27.63
CA GLY A 485 -10.24 21.32 -26.61
C GLY A 485 -10.87 20.87 -25.30
N GLY A 486 -10.35 21.21 -24.11
CA GLY A 486 -11.01 20.73 -22.89
C GLY A 486 -10.40 21.16 -21.57
N THR A 487 -11.22 21.08 -20.52
CA THR A 487 -10.77 21.28 -19.14
C THR A 487 -9.85 20.15 -18.70
N ILE A 488 -8.76 20.55 -18.06
CA ILE A 488 -7.81 19.67 -17.42
C ILE A 488 -8.42 19.21 -16.09
N SER A 489 -8.73 17.92 -15.95
CA SER A 489 -9.06 17.37 -14.64
C SER A 489 -7.79 17.16 -13.82
N LEU A 490 -7.91 17.25 -12.50
CA LEU A 490 -6.79 17.06 -11.60
C LEU A 490 -6.81 15.64 -11.05
N ALA A 491 -5.74 14.89 -11.30
CA ALA A 491 -5.53 13.58 -10.71
C ALA A 491 -4.68 13.69 -9.45
N ILE A 492 -5.08 13.02 -8.38
CA ILE A 492 -4.27 12.80 -7.19
C ILE A 492 -3.44 11.53 -7.44
N PRO A 493 -2.12 11.63 -7.65
CA PRO A 493 -1.29 10.47 -7.97
C PRO A 493 -1.16 9.55 -6.74
N GLN A 494 -1.12 8.25 -6.99
CA GLN A 494 -0.57 7.32 -5.99
C GLN A 494 0.94 7.47 -5.93
N GLN A 495 1.47 7.50 -4.72
CA GLN A 495 2.90 7.55 -4.46
C GLN A 495 3.37 6.18 -4.00
N ALA A 496 4.45 5.70 -4.62
CA ALA A 496 5.14 4.52 -4.15
C ALA A 496 5.74 4.81 -2.76
N ARG A 497 5.39 3.96 -1.80
CA ARG A 497 5.84 4.00 -0.41
C ARG A 497 6.39 2.64 -0.03
N VAL A 498 7.13 2.62 1.06
CA VAL A 498 7.58 1.37 1.66
C VAL A 498 7.03 1.29 3.07
N GLN A 499 6.09 0.38 3.30
CA GLN A 499 5.44 0.21 4.59
C GLN A 499 6.26 -0.72 5.49
N ALA A 500 6.53 -0.26 6.70
CA ALA A 500 7.13 -1.09 7.74
C ALA A 500 6.10 -2.11 8.27
N LYS A 501 6.51 -3.38 8.30
CA LYS A 501 5.81 -4.49 8.95
C LYS A 501 6.70 -5.08 10.01
N VAL A 502 6.32 -4.90 11.27
CA VAL A 502 7.15 -5.28 12.41
C VAL A 502 6.78 -6.69 12.88
N SER A 503 7.78 -7.57 13.02
CA SER A 503 7.60 -8.89 13.60
C SER A 503 7.53 -8.77 15.12
N HIS A 504 6.30 -8.74 15.66
CA HIS A 504 6.05 -8.66 17.10
C HIS A 504 6.75 -9.78 17.87
N ALA A 505 6.78 -11.00 17.31
CA ALA A 505 7.49 -12.13 17.91
C ALA A 505 8.99 -11.85 18.11
N ARG A 506 9.65 -11.25 17.10
CA ARG A 506 11.07 -10.87 17.21
C ARG A 506 11.29 -9.75 18.22
N VAL A 507 10.43 -8.72 18.21
CA VAL A 507 10.51 -7.60 19.18
C VAL A 507 10.31 -8.09 20.61
N TYR A 508 9.27 -8.88 20.88
CA TYR A 508 8.99 -9.39 22.23
C TYR A 508 10.02 -10.43 22.68
N SER A 509 10.56 -11.26 21.77
CA SER A 509 11.67 -12.16 22.12
C SER A 509 12.92 -11.39 22.50
N TRP A 510 13.27 -10.34 21.73
CA TRP A 510 14.37 -9.44 22.08
C TRP A 510 14.13 -8.78 23.44
N LEU A 511 12.94 -8.20 23.67
CA LEU A 511 12.59 -7.56 24.93
C LEU A 511 12.65 -8.54 26.11
N ALA A 512 12.09 -9.73 25.96
CA ALA A 512 12.12 -10.76 27.02
C ALA A 512 13.56 -11.13 27.40
N ILE A 513 14.44 -11.28 26.40
CA ILE A 513 15.86 -11.52 26.67
C ILE A 513 16.53 -10.30 27.30
N SER A 514 16.26 -9.07 26.86
CA SER A 514 16.78 -7.87 27.53
C SER A 514 16.28 -7.75 28.99
N LEU A 515 15.04 -8.12 29.28
CA LEU A 515 14.50 -8.09 30.64
C LEU A 515 15.10 -9.19 31.54
N LEU A 516 15.58 -10.31 30.99
CA LEU A 516 16.33 -11.31 31.76
C LEU A 516 17.58 -10.72 32.44
N GLU A 517 18.27 -9.78 31.78
CA GLU A 517 19.40 -9.04 32.40
C GLU A 517 18.93 -8.23 33.62
N THR A 518 17.75 -7.61 33.52
CA THR A 518 17.17 -6.81 34.60
C THR A 518 16.82 -7.69 35.80
N VAL A 519 16.15 -8.82 35.53
CA VAL A 519 15.79 -9.80 36.57
C VAL A 519 17.04 -10.37 37.23
N GLY A 520 18.05 -10.76 36.44
CA GLY A 520 19.34 -11.23 36.94
C GLY A 520 20.07 -10.19 37.79
N GLY A 521 20.05 -8.93 37.35
CA GLY A 521 20.64 -7.81 38.08
C GLY A 521 19.96 -7.51 39.41
N ILE A 522 18.61 -7.49 39.44
CA ILE A 522 17.83 -7.32 40.67
C ILE A 522 18.12 -8.46 41.64
N PHE A 523 18.16 -9.70 41.16
CA PHE A 523 18.47 -10.87 41.98
C PHE A 523 19.88 -10.80 42.59
N LEU A 524 20.87 -10.39 41.79
CA LEU A 524 22.25 -10.18 42.23
C LEU A 524 22.31 -9.07 43.31
N ILE A 525 21.63 -7.94 43.08
CA ILE A 525 21.55 -6.83 44.04
C ILE A 525 20.91 -7.29 45.36
N TYR A 526 19.76 -7.96 45.30
CA TYR A 526 19.01 -8.41 46.49
C TYR A 526 19.81 -9.41 47.34
N LEU A 527 20.46 -10.38 46.71
CA LEU A 527 21.22 -11.41 47.42
C LEU A 527 22.59 -10.93 47.93
N LEU A 528 23.21 -9.96 47.26
CA LEU A 528 24.49 -9.39 47.69
C LEU A 528 24.32 -8.26 48.71
N LEU A 529 23.19 -7.53 48.72
CA LEU A 529 22.94 -6.44 49.67
C LEU A 529 22.37 -6.87 51.03
N ASN A 530 22.17 -8.16 51.28
CA ASN A 530 21.68 -8.64 52.58
C ASN A 530 22.71 -8.28 53.70
N PRO A 531 22.31 -7.57 54.79
CA PRO A 531 23.17 -6.62 55.50
C PRO A 531 24.11 -7.23 56.56
N GLY A 532 24.85 -8.29 56.21
CA GLY A 532 25.73 -9.00 57.14
C GLY A 532 27.22 -8.62 57.12
N SER A 533 27.83 -8.31 55.97
CA SER A 533 29.30 -8.19 55.92
C SER A 533 29.85 -7.59 54.62
N LEU A 534 29.55 -6.34 54.30
CA LEU A 534 30.17 -5.68 53.14
C LEU A 534 30.97 -4.47 53.59
N GLN A 535 32.26 -4.70 53.82
CA GLN A 535 33.26 -3.65 53.72
C GLN A 535 33.40 -3.34 52.23
N GLU A 536 33.18 -2.09 51.87
CA GLU A 536 33.28 -1.60 50.49
C GLU A 536 34.66 -2.01 49.94
N PRO A 537 34.76 -2.76 48.82
CA PRO A 537 36.07 -3.06 48.26
C PRO A 537 36.70 -1.73 47.85
N ASP A 538 37.92 -1.47 48.34
CA ASP A 538 38.81 -0.52 47.68
C ASP A 538 39.03 -1.08 46.28
N LEU A 539 38.23 -0.62 45.31
CA LEU A 539 38.50 -0.90 43.92
C LEU A 539 39.92 -0.37 43.68
N PRO A 540 40.88 -1.20 43.26
CA PRO A 540 42.21 -0.71 42.95
C PRO A 540 42.01 0.32 41.84
N GLY A 541 42.26 1.60 42.16
CA GLY A 541 41.94 2.72 41.26
C GLY A 541 42.49 2.53 39.85
N LYS A 542 43.52 1.70 39.70
CA LYS A 542 44.07 1.19 38.44
C LYS A 542 43.03 0.51 37.52
N ILE A 543 42.18 -0.38 38.01
CA ILE A 543 41.26 -1.16 37.15
C ILE A 543 40.06 -0.32 36.71
N ILE A 544 39.48 0.49 37.60
CA ILE A 544 38.48 1.49 37.19
C ILE A 544 39.12 2.45 36.20
N SER A 545 40.34 2.94 36.47
CA SER A 545 41.00 3.86 35.55
C SER A 545 41.25 3.26 34.18
N GLU A 546 41.57 1.96 34.08
CA GLU A 546 41.74 1.25 32.81
C GLU A 546 40.43 0.97 32.11
N GLN A 547 39.39 0.49 32.79
CA GLN A 547 38.08 0.30 32.17
C GLN A 547 37.42 1.62 31.77
N VAL A 548 37.61 2.68 32.57
CA VAL A 548 37.21 4.05 32.18
C VAL A 548 38.07 4.52 31.01
N LYS A 549 39.37 4.17 30.94
CA LYS A 549 40.21 4.48 29.77
C LYS A 549 39.72 3.75 28.51
N GLU A 550 39.43 2.45 28.60
CA GLU A 550 38.90 1.65 27.50
C GLU A 550 37.50 2.11 27.09
N ALA A 551 36.61 2.39 28.05
CA ALA A 551 35.28 2.93 27.78
C ALA A 551 35.37 4.34 27.18
N LYS A 552 36.30 5.17 27.63
CA LYS A 552 36.56 6.51 27.06
C LYS A 552 37.19 6.40 25.68
N ALA A 553 38.05 5.41 25.42
CA ALA A 553 38.62 5.14 24.10
C ALA A 553 37.58 4.56 23.13
N ALA A 554 36.70 3.66 23.59
CA ALA A 554 35.60 3.13 22.80
C ALA A 554 34.53 4.20 22.54
N GLY A 555 34.18 4.99 23.55
CA GLY A 555 33.28 6.14 23.42
C GLY A 555 33.86 7.22 22.52
N LYS A 556 35.16 7.50 22.61
CA LYS A 556 35.87 8.38 21.68
C LYS A 556 35.86 7.80 20.27
N LYS A 557 36.15 6.51 20.07
CA LYS A 557 36.08 5.86 18.76
C LYS A 557 34.67 5.89 18.17
N ILE A 558 33.63 5.77 18.99
CA ILE A 558 32.24 5.91 18.57
C ILE A 558 31.94 7.38 18.21
N MET A 559 32.37 8.35 19.01
CA MET A 559 32.23 9.77 18.67
C MET A 559 33.02 10.15 17.42
N ASP A 560 34.24 9.64 17.25
CA ASP A 560 35.09 9.88 16.09
C ASP A 560 34.43 9.28 14.84
N ASN A 561 33.91 8.05 14.93
CA ASN A 561 33.12 7.43 13.86
C ASN A 561 31.79 8.18 13.58
N LEU A 562 31.17 8.77 14.60
CA LEU A 562 29.95 9.59 14.46
C LEU A 562 30.25 10.99 13.92
N SER A 563 31.42 11.55 14.19
CA SER A 563 31.89 12.81 13.62
C SER A 563 32.39 12.66 12.19
N ASP A 564 32.91 11.49 11.83
CA ASP A 564 33.21 11.10 10.44
C ASP A 564 31.92 10.84 9.64
N LEU A 565 30.82 10.55 10.33
CA LEU A 565 29.45 10.59 9.80
C LEU A 565 28.88 12.02 9.79
N SER A 566 29.73 13.06 9.75
CA SER A 566 29.28 14.43 9.52
C SER A 566 28.41 14.45 8.28
N PHE A 567 27.11 14.59 8.51
CA PHE A 567 26.11 15.00 7.56
C PHE A 567 26.60 16.27 6.86
N PHE A 568 27.21 16.06 5.70
CA PHE A 568 26.98 16.77 4.46
C PHE A 568 26.93 15.73 3.34
#